data_AF-A0A2X3GVM8-F1
#
_entry.id   AF-A0A2X3GVM8-F1
#
_cell.length_a   1.000
_cell.length_b   1.000
_cell.length_c   1.000
_cell.angle_alpha   90.00
_cell.angle_beta   90.00
_cell.angle_gamma   90.00
#
_symmetry.space_group_name_H-M   'P 1'
#
loop_
_entity.id
_entity.type
_entity.pdbx_description
1 polymer ?
#
loop_
_entity_poly.entity_id
_entity_poly.type
_entity_poly.pdbx_seq_one_letter_code
_entity_poly.pdbx_strand_id
1 'polypeptide(L)'
;MQILMGLIGMVALLAIAVLLSNNRKAINLRTVLGAWIIQVGIGALILYVPAGRAALLAMSNGVASVIAYGNEGISFIFGGLVSDKMFEVFGGGGFVFALRVLPVIVFFSSLIAVLYYLGIMRWSFAFSAARCGQC
;
A
#
# COMPACT_ATOMS: atom_id res chain seq x y z
N MET A 1 9.58 27.21 -0.22
CA MET A 1 8.67 27.09 0.95
C MET A 1 8.19 25.65 1.18
N GLN A 2 7.65 24.95 0.17
CA GLN A 2 7.16 23.56 0.35
C GLN A 2 8.24 22.56 0.80
N ILE A 3 9.45 22.62 0.21
CA ILE A 3 10.57 21.72 0.57
C ILE A 3 11.03 21.94 2.02
N LEU A 4 11.09 23.21 2.46
CA LEU A 4 11.47 23.56 3.82
C LEU A 4 10.47 23.03 4.84
N MET A 5 9.16 23.13 4.53
CA MET A 5 8.10 22.57 5.39
C MET A 5 8.14 21.03 5.43
N GLY A 6 8.43 20.39 4.30
CA GLY A 6 8.68 18.94 4.25
C GLY A 6 9.86 18.51 5.12
N LEU A 7 10.97 19.26 5.08
CA LEU A 7 12.15 18.98 5.89
C LEU A 7 11.87 19.17 7.40
N ILE A 8 11.17 20.24 7.77
CA ILE A 8 10.75 20.51 9.15
C ILE A 8 9.84 19.39 9.66
N GLY A 9 8.90 18.90 8.84
CA GLY A 9 8.04 17.78 9.19
C GLY A 9 8.82 16.49 9.49
N MET A 10 9.83 16.17 8.67
CA MET A 10 10.69 15.00 8.90
C MET A 10 11.46 15.11 10.24
N VAL A 11 12.05 16.26 10.51
CA VAL A 11 12.80 16.51 11.76
C VAL A 11 11.86 16.46 12.98
N ALA A 12 10.65 17.02 12.87
CA ALA A 12 9.66 16.99 13.94
C ALA A 12 9.22 15.56 14.30
N LEU A 13 8.95 14.72 13.30
CA LEU A 13 8.60 13.30 13.52
C LEU A 13 9.75 12.52 14.19
N LEU A 14 10.99 12.76 13.76
CA LEU A 14 12.17 12.17 14.40
C LEU A 14 12.34 12.66 15.85
N ALA A 15 12.11 13.96 16.11
CA ALA A 15 12.18 14.52 17.45
C ALA A 15 11.12 13.90 18.38
N ILE A 16 9.87 13.74 17.91
CA ILE A 16 8.80 13.07 18.66
C ILE A 16 9.17 11.61 18.96
N ALA A 17 9.71 10.88 17.98
CA ALA A 17 10.15 9.51 18.16
C ALA A 17 11.27 9.38 19.22
N VAL A 18 12.22 10.33 19.24
CA VAL A 18 13.28 10.39 20.25
C VAL A 18 12.72 10.78 21.62
N LEU A 19 11.74 11.68 21.68
CA LEU A 19 11.12 12.11 22.93
C LEU A 19 10.33 10.99 23.61
N LEU A 20 9.60 10.19 22.83
CA LEU A 20 8.82 9.04 23.29
C LEU A 20 9.65 7.75 23.44
N SER A 21 10.94 7.77 23.13
CA SER A 21 11.80 6.60 23.23
C SER A 21 12.10 6.25 24.69
N ASN A 22 11.84 4.99 25.05
CA ASN A 22 12.07 4.44 26.38
C ASN A 22 13.56 4.42 26.78
N ASN A 23 14.47 4.31 25.79
CA ASN A 23 15.91 4.34 26.04
C ASN A 23 16.66 5.08 24.92
N ARG A 24 16.76 6.40 25.05
CA ARG A 24 17.37 7.30 24.06
C ARG A 24 18.84 7.01 23.76
N LYS A 25 19.57 6.37 24.69
CA LYS A 25 20.99 6.03 24.54
C LYS A 25 21.21 4.72 23.78
N ALA A 26 20.20 3.85 23.68
CA ALA A 26 20.27 2.60 22.93
C ALA A 26 19.89 2.78 21.44
N ILE A 27 19.61 4.01 21.00
CA ILE A 27 19.26 4.29 19.61
C ILE A 27 20.51 4.11 18.74
N ASN A 28 20.51 3.06 17.92
CA ASN A 28 21.58 2.83 16.96
C ASN A 28 21.41 3.77 15.75
N LEU A 29 22.20 4.85 15.70
CA LEU A 29 22.16 5.84 14.62
C LEU A 29 22.35 5.22 13.23
N ARG A 30 23.12 4.12 13.12
CA ARG A 30 23.35 3.43 11.84
C ARG A 30 22.06 2.83 11.29
N THR A 31 21.23 2.25 12.17
CA THR A 31 19.95 1.65 11.78
C THR A 31 18.93 2.73 11.43
N VAL A 32 18.84 3.80 12.23
CA VAL A 32 17.88 4.88 12.00
C VAL A 32 18.21 5.66 10.71
N LEU A 33 19.47 6.04 10.52
CA LEU A 33 19.90 6.71 9.29
C LEU A 33 19.82 5.80 8.08
N GLY A 34 20.15 4.51 8.23
CA GLY A 34 20.00 3.52 7.16
C GLY A 34 18.54 3.38 6.70
N ALA A 35 17.61 3.24 7.64
CA ALA A 35 16.18 3.18 7.35
C ALA A 35 15.68 4.47 6.68
N TRP A 36 16.11 5.64 7.16
CA TRP A 36 15.73 6.93 6.59
C TRP A 36 16.24 7.11 5.16
N ILE A 37 17.51 6.77 4.89
CA ILE A 37 18.10 6.82 3.54
C ILE A 37 17.37 5.87 2.60
N ILE A 38 17.05 4.64 3.03
CA ILE A 38 16.30 3.69 2.22
C ILE A 38 14.90 4.23 1.91
N GLN A 39 14.21 4.80 2.90
CA GLN A 39 12.87 5.36 2.72
C GLN A 39 12.86 6.53 1.73
N VAL A 40 13.78 7.49 1.88
CA VAL A 40 13.93 8.62 0.94
C VAL A 40 14.38 8.13 -0.43
N GLY A 41 15.31 7.16 -0.48
CA GLY A 41 15.84 6.59 -1.71
C GLY A 41 14.78 5.87 -2.55
N ILE A 42 13.96 5.02 -1.91
CA ILE A 42 12.83 4.35 -2.58
C ILE A 42 11.81 5.39 -3.05
N GLY A 43 11.47 6.38 -2.21
CA GLY A 43 10.57 7.46 -2.58
C GLY A 43 11.06 8.24 -3.79
N ALA A 44 12.33 8.62 -3.82
CA ALA A 44 12.95 9.31 -4.96
C ALA A 44 12.99 8.42 -6.21
N LEU A 45 13.36 7.15 -6.07
CA LEU A 45 13.41 6.22 -7.19
C LEU A 45 12.03 6.07 -7.84
N ILE A 46 10.99 5.87 -7.04
CA ILE A 46 9.64 5.61 -7.55
C ILE A 46 8.94 6.89 -8.01
N LEU A 47 9.11 8.02 -7.31
CA LEU A 47 8.36 9.25 -7.57
C LEU A 47 9.13 10.30 -8.38
N TYR A 48 10.44 10.21 -8.55
CA TYR A 48 11.22 11.20 -9.32
C TYR A 48 11.79 10.61 -10.61
N VAL A 49 12.31 9.38 -10.56
CA VAL A 49 12.92 8.74 -11.75
C VAL A 49 11.82 8.27 -12.72
N PRO A 50 11.91 8.58 -14.02
CA PRO A 50 10.87 8.21 -15.00
C PRO A 50 10.67 6.69 -15.11
N ALA A 51 11.74 5.90 -15.05
CA ALA A 51 11.65 4.44 -15.01
C ALA A 51 10.91 3.93 -13.76
N GLY A 52 11.13 4.55 -12.59
CA GLY A 52 10.44 4.18 -11.35
C GLY A 52 8.96 4.56 -11.36
N ARG A 53 8.62 5.72 -11.93
CA ARG A 53 7.22 6.11 -12.15
C ARG A 53 6.51 5.15 -13.09
N ALA A 54 7.16 4.78 -14.20
CA ALA A 54 6.60 3.81 -15.14
C ALA A 54 6.38 2.44 -14.50
N ALA A 55 7.34 1.96 -13.69
CA ALA A 55 7.18 0.73 -12.93
C ALA A 55 6.02 0.80 -11.92
N LEU A 56 5.89 1.90 -11.17
CA LEU A 56 4.77 2.10 -10.25
C LEU A 56 3.42 2.14 -10.96
N LEU A 57 3.34 2.82 -12.11
CA LEU A 57 2.12 2.86 -12.91
C LEU A 57 1.76 1.48 -13.45
N ALA A 58 2.75 0.71 -13.94
CA ALA A 58 2.52 -0.66 -14.38
C ALA A 58 2.01 -1.55 -13.23
N MET A 59 2.60 -1.45 -12.03
CA MET A 59 2.11 -2.16 -10.85
C MET A 59 0.70 -1.72 -10.45
N SER A 60 0.43 -0.42 -10.46
CA SER A 60 -0.88 0.15 -10.11
C SER A 60 -1.96 -0.32 -11.08
N ASN A 61 -1.65 -0.34 -12.38
CA ASN A 61 -2.55 -0.88 -13.40
C ASN A 61 -2.78 -2.38 -13.22
N GLY A 62 -1.74 -3.14 -12.87
CA GLY A 62 -1.87 -4.57 -12.54
C GLY A 62 -2.83 -4.81 -11.36
N VAL A 63 -2.69 -4.05 -10.27
CA VAL A 63 -3.63 -4.11 -9.13
C VAL A 63 -5.04 -3.68 -9.55
N ALA A 64 -5.17 -2.63 -10.37
CA ALA A 64 -6.47 -2.18 -10.87
C ALA A 64 -7.17 -3.26 -11.72
N SER A 65 -6.44 -4.00 -12.55
CA SER A 65 -6.97 -5.15 -13.29
C SER A 65 -7.45 -6.27 -12.37
N VAL A 66 -6.71 -6.56 -11.30
CA VAL A 66 -7.13 -7.55 -10.29
C VAL A 66 -8.41 -7.10 -9.58
N ILE A 67 -8.54 -5.82 -9.25
CA ILE A 67 -9.78 -5.25 -8.69
C ILE A 67 -10.94 -5.41 -9.69
N ALA A 68 -10.69 -5.16 -10.98
CA ALA A 68 -11.71 -5.32 -12.01
C ALA A 68 -12.24 -6.76 -12.10
N TYR A 69 -11.36 -7.77 -12.02
CA TYR A 69 -11.80 -9.18 -11.95
C TYR A 69 -12.61 -9.48 -10.69
N GLY A 70 -12.25 -8.87 -9.55
CA GLY A 70 -13.06 -8.97 -8.33
C GLY A 70 -14.44 -8.35 -8.50
N ASN A 71 -14.53 -7.19 -9.15
CA ASN A 71 -15.80 -6.50 -9.41
C ASN A 71 -16.75 -7.30 -10.31
N GLU A 72 -16.24 -8.07 -11.26
CA GLU A 72 -17.07 -9.01 -12.07
C GLU A 72 -17.73 -10.06 -11.16
N GLY A 73 -17.00 -10.62 -10.20
CA GLY A 73 -17.57 -11.56 -9.21
C GLY A 73 -18.62 -10.90 -8.30
N ILE A 74 -18.41 -9.63 -7.92
CA ILE A 74 -19.38 -8.86 -7.15
C ILE A 74 -20.65 -8.59 -7.97
N SER A 75 -20.49 -8.23 -9.24
CA SER A 75 -21.58 -8.06 -10.20
C SER A 75 -22.37 -9.36 -10.40
N PHE A 76 -21.72 -10.51 -10.41
CA PHE A 76 -22.39 -11.81 -10.45
C PHE A 76 -23.25 -12.07 -9.19
N ILE A 77 -22.77 -11.71 -7.99
CA ILE A 77 -23.49 -11.95 -6.73
C ILE A 77 -24.64 -10.95 -6.52
N PHE A 78 -24.39 -9.66 -6.79
CA PHE A 78 -25.32 -8.56 -6.45
C PHE A 78 -26.04 -7.95 -7.65
N GLY A 79 -25.68 -8.33 -8.88
CA GLY A 79 -26.35 -7.95 -10.11
C GLY A 79 -26.55 -6.43 -10.25
N GLY A 80 -27.80 -6.03 -10.42
CA GLY A 80 -28.19 -4.63 -10.64
C GLY A 80 -27.88 -3.68 -9.46
N LEU A 81 -27.69 -4.19 -8.23
CA LEU A 81 -27.45 -3.37 -7.03
C LEU A 81 -26.05 -2.74 -6.99
N VAL A 82 -25.15 -3.18 -7.87
CA VAL A 82 -23.83 -2.56 -8.06
C VAL A 82 -23.69 -1.92 -9.44
N SER A 83 -24.73 -1.97 -10.28
CA SER A 83 -24.73 -1.38 -11.62
C SER A 83 -24.91 0.14 -11.62
N ASP A 84 -24.63 0.77 -12.75
CA ASP A 84 -24.78 2.22 -12.92
C ASP A 84 -26.23 2.71 -12.81
N LYS A 85 -27.21 1.80 -12.97
CA LYS A 85 -28.62 2.11 -12.71
C LYS A 85 -28.88 2.55 -11.27
N MET A 86 -28.05 2.13 -10.31
CA MET A 86 -28.17 2.60 -8.93
C MET A 86 -27.86 4.09 -8.82
N PHE A 87 -26.98 4.64 -9.65
CA PHE A 87 -26.71 6.08 -9.71
C PHE A 87 -27.83 6.84 -10.42
N GLU A 88 -28.48 6.23 -11.42
CA GLU A 88 -29.64 6.85 -12.08
C GLU A 88 -30.85 6.95 -11.13
N VAL A 89 -31.09 5.94 -10.30
CA VAL A 89 -32.24 5.89 -9.38
C VAL A 89 -31.99 6.62 -8.06
N PHE A 90 -30.78 6.50 -7.49
CA PHE A 90 -30.45 7.03 -6.16
C PHE A 90 -29.47 8.21 -6.19
N GLY A 91 -29.06 8.69 -7.37
CA GLY A 91 -28.05 9.74 -7.49
C GLY A 91 -26.75 9.37 -6.79
N GLY A 92 -26.23 10.26 -5.95
CA GLY A 92 -25.04 9.99 -5.12
C GLY A 92 -25.20 8.83 -4.13
N GLY A 93 -26.42 8.42 -3.80
CA GLY A 93 -26.71 7.24 -2.98
C GLY A 93 -26.57 5.90 -3.71
N GLY A 94 -26.34 5.93 -5.04
CA GLY A 94 -26.10 4.73 -5.83
C GLY A 94 -24.80 4.00 -5.49
N PHE A 95 -23.87 4.67 -4.81
CA PHE A 95 -22.67 4.05 -4.28
C PHE A 95 -22.95 3.37 -2.93
N VAL A 96 -23.39 2.12 -2.96
CA VAL A 96 -23.57 1.34 -1.74
C VAL A 96 -22.21 0.84 -1.23
N PHE A 97 -21.67 1.51 -0.21
CA PHE A 97 -20.36 1.17 0.38
C PHE A 97 -20.25 -0.32 0.76
N ALA A 98 -21.31 -0.87 1.37
CA ALA A 98 -21.33 -2.26 1.82
C ALA A 98 -21.21 -3.27 0.66
N LEU A 99 -21.68 -2.92 -0.55
CA LEU A 99 -21.66 -3.81 -1.72
C LEU A 99 -20.43 -3.58 -2.60
N ARG A 100 -19.87 -2.38 -2.59
CA ARG A 100 -18.72 -2.03 -3.45
C ARG A 100 -17.37 -2.17 -2.75
N VAL A 101 -17.31 -2.01 -1.43
CA VAL A 101 -16.04 -2.00 -0.68
C VAL A 101 -15.81 -3.29 0.09
N LEU A 102 -16.81 -3.80 0.81
CA LEU A 102 -16.64 -5.00 1.64
C LEU A 102 -16.31 -6.27 0.83
N PRO A 103 -16.97 -6.54 -0.31
CA PRO A 103 -16.69 -7.77 -1.06
C PRO A 103 -15.31 -7.78 -1.70
N VAL A 104 -14.76 -6.60 -2.05
CA VAL A 104 -13.38 -6.47 -2.53
C VAL A 104 -12.40 -6.98 -1.48
N ILE A 105 -12.62 -6.67 -0.19
CA ILE A 105 -11.77 -7.18 0.91
C ILE A 105 -11.80 -8.71 0.98
N VAL A 106 -12.98 -9.32 0.81
CA VAL A 106 -13.14 -10.79 0.82
C VAL A 106 -12.40 -11.43 -0.35
N PHE A 107 -12.52 -10.84 -1.55
CA PHE A 107 -11.81 -11.29 -2.74
C PHE A 107 -10.29 -11.20 -2.57
N PHE A 108 -9.76 -10.09 -2.07
CA PHE A 108 -8.32 -9.96 -1.81
C PHE A 108 -7.84 -10.92 -0.72
N SER A 109 -8.66 -11.18 0.30
CA SER A 109 -8.31 -12.13 1.36
C SER A 109 -8.18 -13.56 0.83
N SER A 110 -9.11 -14.00 -0.04
CA SER A 110 -9.02 -15.32 -0.67
C SER A 110 -7.89 -15.39 -1.69
N LEU A 111 -7.65 -14.33 -2.47
CA LEU A 111 -6.53 -14.24 -3.39
C LEU A 111 -5.18 -14.37 -2.65
N ILE A 112 -4.99 -13.62 -1.56
CA ILE A 112 -3.78 -13.70 -0.74
C ILE A 112 -3.62 -15.13 -0.18
N ALA A 113 -4.68 -15.77 0.29
CA ALA A 113 -4.63 -17.15 0.77
C ALA A 113 -4.16 -18.13 -0.33
N VAL A 114 -4.63 -17.97 -1.56
CA VAL A 114 -4.15 -18.76 -2.72
C VAL A 114 -2.68 -18.47 -3.01
N LEU A 115 -2.23 -17.21 -3.00
CA LEU A 115 -0.82 -16.86 -3.20
C LEU A 115 0.09 -17.43 -2.10
N TYR A 116 -0.42 -17.56 -0.88
CA TYR A 116 0.28 -18.24 0.21
C TYR A 116 0.38 -19.75 -0.04
N TYR A 117 -0.71 -20.39 -0.46
CA TYR A 117 -0.71 -21.82 -0.79
C TYR A 117 0.23 -22.14 -1.96
N LEU A 118 0.29 -21.28 -2.98
CA LEU A 118 1.23 -21.39 -4.09
C LEU A 118 2.69 -21.09 -3.71
N GLY A 119 2.95 -20.62 -2.48
CA GLY A 119 4.30 -20.35 -1.97
C GLY A 119 4.94 -19.04 -2.46
N ILE A 120 4.24 -18.21 -3.24
CA ILE A 120 4.75 -16.93 -3.77
C ILE A 120 5.09 -15.98 -2.61
N MET A 121 4.21 -15.90 -1.61
CA MET A 121 4.45 -15.07 -0.42
C MET A 121 5.71 -15.53 0.32
N ARG A 122 5.93 -16.85 0.46
CA ARG A 122 7.13 -17.39 1.11
C ARG A 122 8.41 -17.01 0.37
N TRP A 123 8.39 -16.97 -0.96
CA TRP A 123 9.51 -16.52 -1.77
C TRP A 123 9.80 -15.02 -1.60
N SER A 124 8.77 -14.17 -1.66
CA SER A 124 8.92 -12.72 -1.47
C SER A 124 9.41 -12.36 -0.06
N PHE A 125 8.86 -13.01 0.98
CA PHE A 125 9.32 -12.80 2.36
C PHE A 125 10.70 -13.38 2.60
N ALA A 126 11.07 -14.53 2.02
CA ALA A 126 12.42 -15.06 2.13
C ALA A 126 13.45 -14.12 1.50
N PHE A 127 13.13 -13.47 0.38
CA PHE A 127 13.99 -12.46 -0.23
C PHE A 127 14.15 -11.20 0.64
N SER A 128 13.06 -10.73 1.25
CA SER A 128 13.09 -9.58 2.17
C SER A 128 13.84 -9.91 3.47
N ALA A 129 13.60 -11.10 4.03
CA ALA A 129 14.24 -11.59 5.25
C ALA A 129 15.73 -11.91 5.04
N ALA A 130 16.13 -12.43 3.88
CA ALA A 130 17.54 -12.64 3.55
C ALA A 130 18.36 -11.33 3.51
N ARG A 131 17.73 -10.19 3.20
CA ARG A 131 18.35 -8.85 3.33
C ARG A 131 18.24 -8.26 4.72
N CYS A 132 17.32 -8.75 5.55
CA CYS A 132 17.11 -8.31 6.92
C CYS A 132 17.78 -9.25 7.96
N GLY A 133 18.55 -10.24 7.51
CA GLY A 133 19.29 -11.23 8.32
C GLY A 133 20.55 -10.67 9.00
N GLN A 134 20.49 -9.41 9.44
CA GLN A 134 21.49 -8.82 10.31
C GLN A 134 20.80 -7.93 11.35
N CYS A 135 19.92 -8.55 12.14
CA CYS A 135 19.48 -8.11 13.45
C CYS A 135 19.32 -9.33 14.34
#